data_AF-A0A225DHV2-F1
#
_entry.id   AF-A0A225DHV2-F1
#
_cell.length_a   1.000
_cell.length_b   1.000
_cell.length_c   1.000
_cell.angle_alpha   90.00
_cell.angle_beta   90.00
_cell.angle_gamma   90.00
#
_symmetry.space_group_name_H-M   'P 1'
#
loop_
_entity.id
_entity.type
_entity.pdbx_description
1 polymer ?
#
loop_
_entity_poly.entity_id
_entity_poly.type
_entity_poly.pdbx_seq_one_letter_code
_entity_poly.pdbx_strand_id
1 'polypeptide(L)'
;MKLRLALFVVAVFGTITLTAPAAEKPDLAGNWLLTYTARGGSTEVNVYILTIETKDGKPTATVAATPPKASPAKVKDFQISGRDVTLSLNNGNTFSGQLGDDAKPILGGYGNEQFQYRAKLTRTDKDAIDSATSKGVGLEQLTKAQQLAAKSVTLRFQARAEKDAEKKKELLAKAEEAQKDADGQVPALYREAVEKNAEHPAATDAALALLQSAAKWKVTPDEAKALLGLIDKQSAPYGPKYARFTAVAAAEVLASQKGLEAVAVDALRAATKTLTEADPATFQVRVLTAFKAALEGANQRDEIKALDARLTVLDTKLDEEYLATVPPFKPAAFAGRKDKAATRVAVMELFTGAQCPPCVAADVAFDALAKAYRPADLILLQYHMHIPGPDPLTNPATVGRWDYYREKFSGDIRGTPSTLFNGKPAAGGGGGMANAENKFEQYRKLIDPRLEETTAIKLGGTATRRGDTVEIAVEADGLEPADGLRLRLLVVEEVVKYVGGNKLRFHHQVVRAMPGGVDGVAVKDKAVKHAATASVGSIRTGLVKYLDDFAENERPFPSAVRPLDLKDLKVVALVQNDKTGEILQAVRIDVDAGK
;
A
#
# COMPACT_ATOMS: atom_id res chain seq x y z
N MET A 1 26.04 -56.25 40.75
CA MET A 1 25.92 -55.84 39.33
C MET A 1 26.05 -54.32 39.28
N LYS A 2 27.07 -53.80 38.60
CA LYS A 2 27.53 -52.40 38.73
C LYS A 2 26.55 -51.42 38.07
N LEU A 3 26.03 -50.45 38.83
CA LEU A 3 25.40 -49.24 38.31
C LEU A 3 26.24 -48.05 38.79
N ARG A 4 26.90 -47.35 37.86
CA ARG A 4 27.64 -46.11 38.10
C ARG A 4 26.65 -44.95 38.03
N LEU A 5 26.44 -44.26 39.14
CA LEU A 5 25.73 -42.98 39.20
C LEU A 5 26.78 -41.87 39.32
N ALA A 6 26.83 -40.97 38.33
CA ALA A 6 27.72 -39.82 38.33
C ALA A 6 27.17 -38.72 39.24
N LEU A 7 28.05 -38.20 40.10
CA LEU A 7 27.81 -37.10 41.03
C LEU A 7 27.79 -35.77 40.24
N PHE A 8 26.69 -35.00 40.32
CA PHE A 8 26.66 -33.60 39.90
C PHE A 8 27.22 -32.73 41.03
N VAL A 9 28.30 -32.01 40.74
CA VAL A 9 28.83 -30.93 41.60
C VAL A 9 28.13 -29.64 41.19
N VAL A 10 27.34 -29.07 42.10
CA VAL A 10 26.76 -27.73 41.96
C VAL A 10 27.81 -26.72 42.41
N ALA A 11 28.42 -26.00 41.47
CA ALA A 11 29.27 -24.85 41.75
C ALA A 11 28.38 -23.60 41.88
N VAL A 12 28.27 -23.07 43.10
CA VAL A 12 27.66 -21.77 43.37
C VAL A 12 28.66 -20.69 43.00
N PHE A 13 28.51 -20.08 41.82
CA PHE A 13 29.17 -18.83 41.49
C PHE A 13 28.32 -17.67 42.02
N GLY A 14 28.74 -17.07 43.14
CA GLY A 14 28.23 -15.79 43.58
C GLY A 14 28.67 -14.70 42.61
N THR A 15 27.73 -14.17 41.83
CA THR A 15 27.93 -12.97 41.02
C THR A 15 27.87 -11.75 41.94
N ILE A 16 29.03 -11.20 42.28
CA ILE A 16 29.13 -9.82 42.76
C ILE A 16 28.79 -8.94 41.56
N THR A 17 27.52 -8.51 41.45
CA THR A 17 27.13 -7.45 40.53
C THR A 17 27.69 -6.14 41.06
N LEU A 18 28.85 -5.74 40.52
CA LEU A 18 29.28 -4.34 40.54
C LEU A 18 28.21 -3.54 39.81
N THR A 19 27.27 -2.95 40.55
CA THR A 19 26.34 -1.96 40.02
C THR A 19 27.16 -0.75 39.61
N ALA A 20 27.41 -0.61 38.31
CA ALA A 20 27.84 0.66 37.74
C ALA A 20 26.83 1.74 38.20
N PRO A 21 27.28 2.96 38.55
CA PRO A 21 26.36 4.04 38.87
C PRO A 21 25.40 4.21 37.71
N ALA A 22 24.09 4.16 38.00
CA ALA A 22 23.07 4.46 37.01
C ALA A 22 23.36 5.86 36.47
N ALA A 23 23.73 5.96 35.19
CA ALA A 23 23.83 7.25 34.51
C ALA A 23 22.54 8.02 34.78
N GLU A 24 22.68 9.23 35.33
CA GLU A 24 21.55 10.09 35.66
C GLU A 24 20.67 10.22 34.41
N LYS A 25 19.39 9.79 34.50
CA LYS A 25 18.50 9.80 33.35
C LYS A 25 18.35 11.26 32.89
N PRO A 26 18.63 11.59 31.62
CA PRO A 26 18.56 12.96 31.15
C PRO A 26 17.13 13.50 31.31
N ASP A 27 17.01 14.67 31.94
CA ASP A 27 15.72 15.33 32.14
C ASP A 27 15.16 15.81 30.78
N LEU A 28 14.15 15.10 30.29
CA LEU A 28 13.41 15.46 29.08
C LEU A 28 12.12 16.22 29.39
N ALA A 29 11.84 16.58 30.64
CA ALA A 29 10.61 17.29 30.97
C ALA A 29 10.48 18.63 30.24
N GLY A 30 9.26 18.95 29.81
CA GLY A 30 8.91 20.18 29.12
C GLY A 30 8.44 19.96 27.69
N ASN A 31 8.39 21.06 26.92
CA ASN A 31 7.87 21.06 25.56
C ASN A 31 8.98 20.80 24.52
N TRP A 32 8.65 19.96 23.53
CA TRP A 32 9.53 19.56 22.45
C TRP A 32 8.83 19.67 21.11
N LEU A 33 9.43 20.39 20.17
CA LEU A 33 8.99 20.46 18.80
C LEU A 33 9.57 19.29 18.00
N LEU A 34 8.68 18.44 17.47
CA LEU A 34 9.02 17.44 16.46
C LEU A 34 9.02 18.08 15.08
N THR A 35 10.18 18.08 14.42
CA THR A 35 10.29 18.45 13.00
C THR A 35 10.90 17.31 12.20
N TYR A 36 10.57 17.25 10.91
CA TYR A 36 11.29 16.42 9.95
C TYR A 36 11.63 17.19 8.68
N THR A 37 12.64 16.72 7.97
CA THR A 37 13.03 17.28 6.67
C THR A 37 12.60 16.33 5.57
N ALA A 38 11.72 16.79 4.68
CA ALA A 38 11.41 16.03 3.46
C ALA A 38 12.64 16.00 2.54
N ARG A 39 12.85 14.91 1.81
CA ARG A 39 14.05 14.68 0.98
C ARG A 39 14.34 15.89 0.07
N GLY A 40 15.57 16.38 0.14
CA GLY A 40 16.09 17.47 -0.68
C GLY A 40 15.61 18.88 -0.30
N GLY A 41 14.70 19.04 0.65
CA GLY A 41 14.16 20.36 1.01
C GLY A 41 15.07 21.14 1.96
N SER A 42 15.17 22.46 1.76
CA SER A 42 15.63 23.42 2.78
C SER A 42 14.52 23.79 3.77
N THR A 43 13.39 23.09 3.73
CA THR A 43 12.20 23.34 4.54
C THR A 43 12.03 22.21 5.54
N GLU A 44 11.89 22.55 6.81
CA GLU A 44 11.47 21.62 7.84
C GLU A 44 9.94 21.65 7.96
N VAL A 45 9.35 20.47 8.16
CA VAL A 45 7.93 20.33 8.45
C VAL A 45 7.77 20.23 9.96
N ASN A 46 7.00 21.16 10.53
CA ASN A 46 6.64 21.16 11.95
C ASN A 46 5.49 20.19 12.15
N VAL A 47 5.66 19.17 12.98
CA VAL A 47 4.68 18.09 13.11
C VAL A 47 3.82 18.26 14.36
N TYR A 48 4.45 18.29 15.53
CA TYR A 48 3.78 18.32 16.83
C TYR A 48 4.64 19.06 17.85
N ILE A 49 4.00 19.78 18.77
CA ILE A 49 4.62 20.09 20.06
C ILE A 49 4.20 18.98 21.02
N LEU A 50 5.17 18.32 21.61
CA LEU A 50 5.00 17.29 22.61
C LEU A 50 5.31 17.87 23.98
N THR A 51 4.43 17.69 24.95
CA THR A 51 4.75 17.93 26.36
C THR A 51 5.18 16.60 26.95
N ILE A 52 6.41 16.55 27.48
CA ILE A 52 6.98 15.39 28.16
C ILE A 52 6.95 15.66 29.66
N GLU A 53 6.38 14.72 30.42
CA GLU A 53 6.23 14.79 31.87
C GLU A 53 6.63 13.46 32.51
N THR A 54 7.07 13.49 33.76
CA THR A 54 7.25 12.26 34.54
C THR A 54 5.98 11.96 35.32
N LYS A 55 5.35 10.82 35.02
CA LYS A 55 4.20 10.28 35.78
C LYS A 55 4.59 8.93 36.35
N ASP A 56 4.41 8.75 37.66
CA ASP A 56 4.75 7.51 38.38
C ASP A 56 6.20 7.04 38.15
N GLY A 57 7.14 8.00 38.07
CA GLY A 57 8.56 7.72 37.82
C GLY A 57 8.89 7.28 36.38
N LYS A 58 7.92 7.33 35.46
CA LYS A 58 8.09 7.02 34.04
C LYS A 58 7.84 8.26 33.17
N PRO A 59 8.64 8.46 32.11
CA PRO A 59 8.39 9.54 31.18
C PRO A 59 7.13 9.23 30.35
N THR A 60 6.30 10.24 30.16
CA THR A 60 5.09 10.18 29.33
C THR A 60 5.08 11.40 28.42
N ALA A 61 4.54 11.26 27.20
CA ALA A 61 4.41 12.36 26.26
C ALA A 61 2.96 12.54 25.82
N THR A 62 2.55 13.78 25.63
CA THR A 62 1.24 14.15 25.05
C THR A 62 1.41 15.15 23.93
N VAL A 63 0.57 15.07 22.89
CA VAL A 63 0.54 16.09 21.83
C VAL A 63 -0.15 17.34 22.38
N ALA A 64 0.61 18.41 22.58
CA ALA A 64 0.13 19.69 23.07
C ALA A 64 -0.38 20.60 21.95
N ALA A 65 0.28 20.57 20.78
CA ALA A 65 -0.15 21.35 19.62
C ALA A 65 0.12 20.63 18.29
N THR A 66 -0.69 20.97 17.29
CA THR A 66 -0.56 20.53 15.89
C THR A 66 -0.62 21.76 14.97
N PRO A 67 -0.02 21.71 13.77
CA PRO A 67 -0.17 22.78 12.78
C PRO A 67 -1.64 23.03 12.39
N PRO A 68 -1.96 24.23 11.86
CA PRO A 68 -3.29 24.51 11.37
C PRO A 68 -3.71 23.53 10.28
N LYS A 69 -4.94 23.00 10.35
CA LYS A 69 -5.52 22.00 9.42
C LYS A 69 -4.85 20.62 9.44
N ALA A 70 -3.89 20.36 10.33
CA ALA A 70 -3.38 19.02 10.54
C ALA A 70 -4.43 18.13 11.23
N SER A 71 -4.45 16.84 10.88
CA SER A 71 -5.25 15.88 11.64
C SER A 71 -4.63 15.67 13.03
N PRO A 72 -5.42 15.72 14.12
CA PRO A 72 -4.89 15.49 15.45
C PRO A 72 -4.38 14.06 15.58
N ALA A 73 -3.25 13.89 16.25
CA ALA A 73 -2.72 12.57 16.62
C ALA A 73 -2.65 12.47 18.15
N LYS A 74 -2.71 11.23 18.64
CA LYS A 74 -2.52 10.92 20.06
C LYS A 74 -1.26 10.08 20.21
N VAL A 75 -0.51 10.34 21.27
CA VAL A 75 0.58 9.46 21.69
C VAL A 75 -0.02 8.14 22.15
N LYS A 76 0.41 7.05 21.52
CA LYS A 76 0.10 5.68 21.95
C LYS A 76 1.11 5.19 22.98
N ASP A 77 2.39 5.50 22.75
CA ASP A 77 3.48 5.05 23.60
C ASP A 77 4.66 6.02 23.50
N PHE A 78 5.41 6.17 24.59
CA PHE A 78 6.63 6.96 24.67
C PHE A 78 7.61 6.26 25.61
N GLN A 79 8.80 5.93 25.10
CA GLN A 79 9.79 5.17 25.86
C GLN A 79 11.17 5.82 25.78
N ILE A 80 11.92 5.70 26.87
CA ILE A 80 13.33 6.06 26.95
C ILE A 80 14.08 4.82 27.46
N SER A 81 15.03 4.34 26.68
CA SER A 81 15.87 3.19 27.02
C SER A 81 17.34 3.53 26.76
N GLY A 82 18.10 3.81 27.81
CA GLY A 82 19.47 4.31 27.68
C GLY A 82 19.47 5.65 26.93
N ARG A 83 20.12 5.69 25.76
CA ARG A 83 20.14 6.86 24.87
C ARG A 83 19.00 6.88 23.85
N ASP A 84 18.24 5.79 23.73
CA ASP A 84 17.19 5.67 22.72
C ASP A 84 15.88 6.30 23.21
N VAL A 85 15.23 7.07 22.33
CA VAL A 85 13.94 7.70 22.55
C VAL A 85 12.98 7.26 21.45
N THR A 86 11.86 6.66 21.84
CA THR A 86 10.83 6.22 20.91
C THR A 86 9.48 6.85 21.25
N LEU A 87 8.77 7.26 20.20
CA LEU A 87 7.43 7.81 20.26
C LEU A 87 6.58 7.10 19.22
N SER A 88 5.44 6.56 19.63
CA SER A 88 4.46 5.95 18.74
C SER A 88 3.15 6.73 18.75
N LEU A 89 2.59 7.00 17.58
CA LEU A 89 1.35 7.75 17.41
C LEU A 89 0.21 6.87 16.93
N ASN A 90 -1.03 7.27 17.21
CA ASN A 90 -2.23 6.53 16.81
C ASN A 90 -2.45 6.48 15.29
N ASN A 91 -1.84 7.38 14.53
CA ASN A 91 -1.86 7.39 13.07
C ASN A 91 -0.84 6.43 12.42
N GLY A 92 -0.09 5.66 13.22
CA GLY A 92 0.88 4.68 12.74
C GLY A 92 2.29 5.22 12.48
N ASN A 93 2.51 6.53 12.63
CA ASN A 93 3.86 7.09 12.57
C ASN A 93 4.59 6.92 13.91
N THR A 94 5.91 6.79 13.81
CA THR A 94 6.83 6.65 14.93
C THR A 94 7.98 7.62 14.78
N PHE A 95 8.44 8.21 15.89
CA PHE A 95 9.77 8.80 15.98
C PHE A 95 10.68 7.83 16.74
N SER A 96 11.88 7.61 16.22
CA SER A 96 12.92 6.80 16.87
C SER A 96 14.24 7.54 16.74
N GLY A 97 14.76 8.04 17.86
CA GLY A 97 15.97 8.83 17.87
C GLY A 97 16.91 8.48 19.02
N GLN A 98 18.06 9.13 19.03
CA GLN A 98 19.08 8.98 20.05
C GLN A 98 19.45 10.31 20.67
N LEU A 99 19.64 10.30 21.99
CA LEU A 99 20.17 11.43 22.74
C LEU A 99 21.64 11.62 22.35
N GLY A 100 21.95 12.78 21.77
CA GLY A 100 23.32 13.23 21.56
C GLY A 100 24.02 13.56 22.89
N ASP A 101 25.31 13.87 22.84
CA ASP A 101 26.04 14.34 24.03
C ASP A 101 25.53 15.72 24.45
N ASP A 102 25.13 16.54 23.47
CA ASP A 102 24.19 17.64 23.67
C ASP A 102 22.76 17.11 23.46
N ALA A 103 21.96 17.05 24.52
CA ALA A 103 20.60 16.50 24.47
C ALA A 103 19.58 17.41 23.72
N LYS A 104 20.02 18.52 23.11
CA LYS A 104 19.15 19.57 22.55
C LYS A 104 19.50 19.91 21.09
N PRO A 105 19.69 18.90 20.23
CA PRO A 105 18.50 18.14 19.83
C PRO A 105 18.63 16.62 19.87
N ILE A 106 17.50 15.94 20.04
CA ILE A 106 17.40 14.48 19.86
C ILE A 106 17.23 14.20 18.38
N LEU A 107 18.22 13.59 17.74
CA LEU A 107 18.19 13.27 16.32
C LEU A 107 17.58 11.87 16.11
N GLY A 108 16.73 11.72 15.09
CA GLY A 108 16.05 10.45 14.84
C GLY A 108 15.43 10.33 13.45
N GLY A 109 14.76 9.20 13.23
CA GLY A 109 13.86 8.99 12.11
C GLY A 109 12.40 9.26 12.51
N TYR A 110 11.62 9.91 11.63
CA TYR A 110 10.17 10.00 11.76
C TYR A 110 9.46 9.40 10.55
N GLY A 111 8.47 8.54 10.79
CA GLY A 111 7.65 7.91 9.76
C GLY A 111 7.22 6.51 10.18
N ASN A 112 7.06 5.62 9.21
CA ASN A 112 6.62 4.25 9.43
C ASN A 112 7.56 3.26 8.73
N GLU A 113 7.17 1.99 8.60
CA GLU A 113 8.00 0.98 7.94
C GLU A 113 8.23 1.23 6.44
N GLN A 114 7.40 2.06 5.81
CA GLN A 114 7.46 2.37 4.38
C GLN A 114 8.34 3.57 4.09
N PHE A 115 8.34 4.58 4.97
CA PHE A 115 9.15 5.77 4.81
C PHE A 115 9.70 6.23 6.15
N GLN A 116 10.93 6.72 6.12
CA GLN A 116 11.58 7.39 7.24
C GLN A 116 12.18 8.70 6.73
N TYR A 117 11.88 9.79 7.43
CA TYR A 117 12.50 11.09 7.24
C TYR A 117 13.49 11.35 8.35
N ARG A 118 14.54 12.12 8.07
CA ARG A 118 15.36 12.71 9.13
C ARG A 118 14.49 13.61 9.95
N ALA A 119 14.55 13.45 11.26
CA ALA A 119 13.74 14.18 12.20
C ALA A 119 14.56 14.57 13.42
N LYS A 120 14.02 15.54 14.15
CA LYS A 120 14.58 15.94 15.44
C LYS A 120 13.49 16.34 16.40
N LEU A 121 13.75 16.11 17.69
CA LEU A 121 13.03 16.74 18.78
C LEU A 121 13.91 17.88 19.31
N THR A 122 13.37 19.10 19.28
CA THR A 122 14.06 20.30 19.78
C THR A 122 13.27 20.87 20.95
N ARG A 123 13.92 21.15 22.10
CA ARG A 123 13.26 21.85 23.20
C ARG A 123 12.67 23.18 22.72
N THR A 124 11.49 23.51 23.20
CA THR A 124 10.80 24.75 22.82
C THR A 124 9.97 25.28 23.97
N ASP A 125 9.88 26.60 24.09
CA ASP A 125 8.96 27.27 25.02
C ASP A 125 7.61 27.59 24.35
N LYS A 126 7.42 27.18 23.09
CA LYS A 126 6.18 27.38 22.35
C LYS A 126 5.08 26.46 22.88
N ASP A 127 3.86 26.97 22.85
CA ASP A 127 2.60 26.28 23.14
C ASP A 127 1.74 26.06 21.88
N ALA A 128 2.07 26.72 20.77
CA ALA A 128 1.38 26.61 19.49
C ALA A 128 2.34 26.45 18.29
N ILE A 129 1.81 25.92 17.19
CA ILE A 129 2.49 25.86 15.88
C ILE A 129 1.74 26.76 14.91
N ASP A 130 2.31 27.92 14.59
CA ASP A 130 1.67 28.90 13.69
C ASP A 130 1.77 28.50 12.21
N SER A 131 2.83 27.80 11.84
CA SER A 131 3.12 27.37 10.47
C SER A 131 3.48 25.90 10.42
N ALA A 132 2.93 25.18 9.44
CA ALA A 132 3.27 23.78 9.16
C ALA A 132 4.73 23.61 8.67
N THR A 133 5.37 24.71 8.27
CA THR A 133 6.75 24.69 7.78
C THR A 133 7.61 25.75 8.44
N SER A 134 8.89 25.44 8.58
CA SER A 134 9.93 26.37 9.02
C SER A 134 11.11 26.33 8.05
N LYS A 135 11.86 27.44 7.96
CA LYS A 135 13.05 27.53 7.12
C LYS A 135 14.17 26.71 7.76
N GLY A 136 14.62 25.67 7.08
CA GLY A 136 15.79 24.88 7.42
C GLY A 136 17.08 25.42 6.81
N VAL A 137 18.18 24.73 7.09
CA VAL A 137 19.50 25.03 6.51
C VAL A 137 19.60 24.32 5.16
N GLY A 138 19.45 25.08 4.08
CA GLY A 138 19.56 24.58 2.71
C GLY A 138 20.94 24.82 2.11
N LEU A 139 21.38 23.93 1.22
CA LEU A 139 22.52 24.18 0.35
C LEU A 139 22.05 24.93 -0.91
N GLU A 140 22.81 25.93 -1.34
CA GLU A 140 22.52 26.71 -2.55
C GLU A 140 22.47 25.80 -3.78
N GLN A 141 23.41 24.85 -3.88
CA GLN A 141 23.50 23.87 -4.96
C GLN A 141 22.21 23.05 -5.08
N LEU A 142 21.65 22.59 -3.96
CA LEU A 142 20.41 21.83 -3.92
C LEU A 142 19.21 22.69 -4.36
N THR A 143 19.17 23.93 -3.89
CA THR A 143 18.09 24.88 -4.25
C THR A 143 18.10 25.13 -5.76
N LYS A 144 19.26 25.37 -6.35
CA LYS A 144 19.42 25.55 -7.79
C LYS A 144 19.06 24.29 -8.58
N ALA A 145 19.50 23.12 -8.11
CA ALA A 145 19.16 21.83 -8.73
C ALA A 145 17.65 21.58 -8.74
N GLN A 146 16.95 21.88 -7.64
CA GLN A 146 15.50 21.77 -7.56
C GLN A 146 14.77 22.73 -8.49
N GLN A 147 15.22 23.98 -8.60
CA GLN A 147 14.64 24.96 -9.51
C GLN A 147 14.75 24.49 -10.98
N LEU A 148 15.92 23.98 -11.36
CA LEU A 148 16.14 23.43 -12.70
C LEU A 148 15.23 22.23 -12.97
N ALA A 149 15.16 21.28 -12.05
CA ALA A 149 14.32 20.08 -12.18
C ALA A 149 12.82 20.42 -12.21
N ALA A 150 12.37 21.39 -11.41
CA ALA A 150 10.96 21.78 -11.32
C ALA A 150 10.47 22.54 -12.56
N LYS A 151 11.35 23.22 -13.29
CA LYS A 151 11.00 24.02 -14.47
C LYS A 151 10.35 23.18 -15.56
N SER A 152 10.93 22.02 -15.91
CA SER A 152 10.38 21.14 -16.95
C SER A 152 9.01 20.57 -16.55
N VAL A 153 8.85 20.19 -15.28
CA VAL A 153 7.60 19.66 -14.74
C VAL A 153 6.49 20.72 -14.77
N THR A 154 6.79 21.94 -14.34
CA THR A 154 5.85 23.07 -14.35
C THR A 154 5.35 23.36 -15.77
N LEU A 155 6.26 23.41 -16.75
CA LEU A 155 5.93 23.63 -18.15
C LEU A 155 5.05 22.50 -18.72
N ARG A 156 5.31 21.23 -18.36
CA ARG A 156 4.45 20.10 -18.75
C ARG A 156 3.05 20.18 -18.12
N PHE A 157 2.95 20.62 -16.87
CA PHE A 157 1.64 20.83 -16.23
C PHE A 157 0.86 21.95 -16.92
N GLN A 158 1.52 23.07 -17.23
CA GLN A 158 0.93 24.15 -18.02
C GLN A 158 0.45 23.65 -19.39
N ALA A 159 1.27 22.86 -20.10
CA ALA A 159 0.90 22.29 -21.39
C ALA A 159 -0.31 21.34 -21.32
N ARG A 160 -0.49 20.63 -20.20
CA ARG A 160 -1.67 19.77 -19.98
C ARG A 160 -2.94 20.57 -19.73
N ALA A 161 -2.83 21.72 -19.07
CA ALA A 161 -3.95 22.61 -18.79
C ALA A 161 -4.30 23.52 -19.99
N GLU A 162 -3.35 23.72 -20.90
CA GLU A 162 -3.51 24.54 -22.10
C GLU A 162 -4.45 23.89 -23.12
N LYS A 163 -5.39 24.68 -23.63
CA LYS A 163 -6.39 24.27 -24.62
C LYS A 163 -5.93 24.58 -26.05
N ASP A 164 -5.10 25.60 -26.23
CA ASP A 164 -4.55 25.96 -27.53
C ASP A 164 -3.44 25.00 -27.96
N ALA A 165 -3.57 24.42 -29.15
CA ALA A 165 -2.67 23.37 -29.63
C ALA A 165 -1.23 23.87 -29.87
N GLU A 166 -1.07 25.09 -30.38
CA GLU A 166 0.25 25.66 -30.68
C GLU A 166 0.99 26.07 -29.41
N LYS A 167 0.30 26.75 -28.47
CA LYS A 167 0.87 27.05 -27.15
C LYS A 167 1.22 25.79 -26.37
N LYS A 168 0.39 24.75 -26.46
CA LYS A 168 0.69 23.46 -25.86
C LYS A 168 1.98 22.86 -26.43
N LYS A 169 2.15 22.90 -27.76
CA LYS A 169 3.37 22.42 -28.42
C LYS A 169 4.60 23.25 -28.02
N GLU A 170 4.47 24.58 -27.93
CA GLU A 170 5.53 25.47 -27.46
C GLU A 170 5.96 25.17 -26.01
N LEU A 171 4.99 25.00 -25.11
CA LEU A 171 5.25 24.66 -23.70
C LEU A 171 5.95 23.30 -23.57
N LEU A 172 5.58 22.32 -24.42
CA LEU A 172 6.25 21.02 -24.46
C LEU A 172 7.69 21.13 -24.96
N ALA A 173 7.95 21.93 -26.00
CA ALA A 173 9.31 22.18 -26.49
C ALA A 173 10.18 22.87 -25.41
N LYS A 174 9.66 23.91 -24.74
CA LYS A 174 10.32 24.57 -23.60
C LYS A 174 10.57 23.60 -22.45
N ALA A 175 9.64 22.68 -22.18
CA ALA A 175 9.82 21.67 -21.15
C ALA A 175 10.94 20.69 -21.50
N GLU A 176 11.10 20.32 -22.77
CA GLU A 176 12.20 19.48 -23.25
C GLU A 176 13.54 20.20 -23.13
N GLU A 177 13.62 21.47 -23.51
CA GLU A 177 14.82 22.30 -23.34
C GLU A 177 15.20 22.45 -21.86
N ALA A 178 14.22 22.78 -21.00
CA ALA A 178 14.44 22.85 -19.55
C ALA A 178 14.88 21.50 -18.97
N GLN A 179 14.43 20.37 -19.53
CA GLN A 179 14.88 19.06 -19.13
C GLN A 179 16.34 18.82 -19.55
N LYS A 180 16.74 19.19 -20.76
CA LYS A 180 18.14 19.09 -21.23
C LYS A 180 19.07 19.93 -20.37
N ASP A 181 18.66 21.14 -20.03
CA ASP A 181 19.41 22.05 -19.15
C ASP A 181 19.59 21.45 -17.75
N ALA A 182 18.49 20.94 -17.16
CA ALA A 182 18.54 20.23 -15.89
C ALA A 182 19.47 19.01 -15.95
N ASP A 183 19.37 18.19 -17.01
CA ASP A 183 20.18 16.99 -17.18
C ASP A 183 21.68 17.29 -17.32
N GLY A 184 22.04 18.47 -17.86
CA GLY A 184 23.43 18.93 -17.96
C GLY A 184 23.99 19.52 -16.66
N GLN A 185 23.20 20.28 -15.91
CA GLN A 185 23.69 21.04 -14.74
C GLN A 185 23.46 20.35 -13.39
N VAL A 186 22.32 19.70 -13.19
CA VAL A 186 21.92 19.10 -11.90
C VAL A 186 22.95 18.10 -11.36
N PRO A 187 23.55 17.19 -12.17
CA PRO A 187 24.52 16.24 -11.64
C PRO A 187 25.76 16.91 -11.06
N ALA A 188 26.23 18.00 -11.69
CA ALA A 188 27.37 18.76 -11.22
C ALA A 188 27.06 19.48 -9.89
N LEU A 189 25.86 20.05 -9.76
CA LEU A 189 25.41 20.68 -8.52
C LEU A 189 25.33 19.67 -7.36
N TYR A 190 24.85 18.46 -7.60
CA TYR A 190 24.81 17.43 -6.56
C TYR A 190 26.21 16.93 -6.18
N ARG A 191 27.11 16.73 -7.14
CA ARG A 191 28.50 16.38 -6.85
C ARG A 191 29.20 17.47 -6.04
N GLU A 192 29.02 18.73 -6.42
CA GLU A 192 29.56 19.87 -5.68
C GLU A 192 28.99 19.94 -4.25
N ALA A 193 27.69 19.71 -4.09
CA ALA A 193 27.06 19.66 -2.78
C ALA A 193 27.68 18.58 -1.89
N VAL A 194 27.91 17.38 -2.44
CA VAL A 194 28.56 16.26 -1.76
C VAL A 194 30.01 16.59 -1.41
N GLU A 195 30.79 17.11 -2.35
CA GLU A 195 32.22 17.37 -2.19
C GLU A 195 32.49 18.50 -1.17
N LYS A 196 31.77 19.62 -1.28
CA LYS A 196 32.01 20.80 -0.44
C LYS A 196 31.30 20.77 0.90
N ASN A 197 30.27 19.93 1.05
CA ASN A 197 29.40 19.93 2.23
C ASN A 197 29.17 18.52 2.78
N ALA A 198 30.18 17.64 2.71
CA ALA A 198 30.07 16.25 3.17
C ALA A 198 29.61 16.09 4.63
N GLU A 199 29.86 17.08 5.50
CA GLU A 199 29.40 17.08 6.89
C GLU A 199 27.97 17.64 7.07
N HIS A 200 27.40 18.25 6.03
CA HIS A 200 26.06 18.81 6.08
C HIS A 200 25.03 17.71 5.76
N PRO A 201 23.98 17.51 6.58
CA PRO A 201 22.99 16.45 6.34
C PRO A 201 22.39 16.49 4.94
N ALA A 202 22.13 17.67 4.39
CA ALA A 202 21.58 17.81 3.04
C ALA A 202 22.45 17.18 1.92
N ALA A 203 23.76 16.96 2.14
CA ALA A 203 24.60 16.22 1.21
C ALA A 203 24.15 14.76 1.01
N THR A 204 23.51 14.14 2.02
CA THR A 204 22.88 12.83 1.88
C THR A 204 21.75 12.84 0.83
N ASP A 205 21.01 13.94 0.72
CA ASP A 205 19.95 14.04 -0.29
C ASP A 205 20.52 14.15 -1.70
N ALA A 206 21.61 14.92 -1.86
CA ALA A 206 22.36 14.97 -3.12
C ALA A 206 22.92 13.59 -3.50
N ALA A 207 23.50 12.87 -2.54
CA ALA A 207 24.02 11.53 -2.76
C ALA A 207 22.92 10.55 -3.19
N LEU A 208 21.78 10.53 -2.49
CA LEU A 208 20.63 9.71 -2.88
C LEU A 208 20.11 10.07 -4.27
N ALA A 209 20.03 11.36 -4.62
CA ALA A 209 19.60 11.80 -5.95
C ALA A 209 20.56 11.34 -7.05
N LEU A 210 21.88 11.39 -6.82
CA LEU A 210 22.89 10.86 -7.73
C LEU A 210 22.71 9.35 -7.94
N LEU A 211 22.52 8.58 -6.86
CA LEU A 211 22.29 7.14 -6.95
C LEU A 211 20.99 6.79 -7.71
N GLN A 212 19.93 7.57 -7.50
CA GLN A 212 18.63 7.38 -8.19
C GLN A 212 18.71 7.55 -9.70
N SER A 213 19.62 8.39 -10.18
CA SER A 213 19.82 8.65 -11.60
C SER A 213 21.19 8.17 -12.07
N ALA A 214 21.77 7.18 -11.38
CA ALA A 214 23.16 6.78 -11.56
C ALA A 214 23.50 6.37 -13.00
N ALA A 215 22.66 5.52 -13.63
CA ALA A 215 22.84 5.12 -15.02
C ALA A 215 22.74 6.32 -15.98
N LYS A 216 21.81 7.24 -15.72
CA LYS A 216 21.63 8.46 -16.53
C LYS A 216 22.81 9.42 -16.41
N TRP A 217 23.33 9.60 -15.20
CA TRP A 217 24.38 10.57 -14.90
C TRP A 217 25.78 9.96 -14.83
N LYS A 218 25.91 8.71 -15.31
CA LYS A 218 27.17 7.97 -15.47
C LYS A 218 27.97 7.90 -14.17
N VAL A 219 27.28 7.68 -13.05
CA VAL A 219 27.93 7.45 -11.76
C VAL A 219 28.72 6.14 -11.84
N THR A 220 30.02 6.20 -11.50
CA THR A 220 30.90 5.02 -11.55
C THR A 220 30.71 4.12 -10.33
N PRO A 221 31.16 2.86 -10.36
CA PRO A 221 31.14 1.99 -9.18
C PRO A 221 31.85 2.59 -7.96
N ASP A 222 32.97 3.27 -8.15
CA ASP A 222 33.73 3.89 -7.06
C ASP A 222 33.02 5.14 -6.51
N GLU A 223 32.44 5.96 -7.40
CA GLU A 223 31.60 7.08 -6.99
C GLU A 223 30.38 6.57 -6.20
N ALA A 224 29.71 5.52 -6.67
CA ALA A 224 28.57 4.93 -5.96
C ALA A 224 28.95 4.42 -4.56
N LYS A 225 30.10 3.75 -4.40
CA LYS A 225 30.61 3.33 -3.08
C LYS A 225 30.89 4.51 -2.16
N ALA A 226 31.50 5.59 -2.67
CA ALA A 226 31.75 6.80 -1.89
C ALA A 226 30.44 7.47 -1.44
N LEU A 227 29.44 7.54 -2.33
CA LEU A 227 28.12 8.06 -2.01
C LEU A 227 27.39 7.22 -0.94
N LEU A 228 27.47 5.89 -1.02
CA LEU A 228 26.94 5.00 0.02
C LEU A 228 27.63 5.24 1.36
N GLY A 229 28.97 5.32 1.39
CA GLY A 229 29.73 5.60 2.60
C GLY A 229 29.38 6.94 3.24
N LEU A 230 29.12 7.98 2.42
CA LEU A 230 28.61 9.26 2.90
C LEU A 230 27.21 9.12 3.52
N ILE A 231 26.30 8.38 2.87
CA ILE A 231 24.96 8.14 3.39
C ILE A 231 25.01 7.41 4.74
N ASP A 232 25.84 6.39 4.87
CA ASP A 232 26.02 5.65 6.12
C ASP A 232 26.56 6.57 7.23
N LYS A 233 27.62 7.35 6.94
CA LYS A 233 28.19 8.31 7.89
C LYS A 233 27.15 9.34 8.36
N GLN A 234 26.42 9.95 7.44
CA GLN A 234 25.50 11.05 7.75
C GLN A 234 24.18 10.59 8.36
N SER A 235 23.81 9.32 8.17
CA SER A 235 22.59 8.76 8.76
C SER A 235 22.82 8.18 10.16
N ALA A 236 24.06 7.83 10.52
CA ALA A 236 24.40 7.26 11.83
C ALA A 236 23.94 8.11 13.04
N PRO A 237 24.07 9.45 13.07
CA PRO A 237 23.62 10.27 14.20
C PRO A 237 22.11 10.24 14.46
N TYR A 238 21.31 9.82 13.48
CA TYR A 238 19.85 9.70 13.59
C TYR A 238 19.41 8.32 14.13
N GLY A 239 20.37 7.51 14.58
CA GLY A 239 20.14 6.21 15.20
C GLY A 239 20.07 5.04 14.22
N PRO A 240 20.22 3.80 14.75
CA PRO A 240 20.42 2.60 13.94
C PRO A 240 19.21 2.29 13.04
N LYS A 241 17.98 2.57 13.49
CA LYS A 241 16.77 2.34 12.69
C LYS A 241 16.75 3.21 11.44
N TYR A 242 17.07 4.50 11.57
CA TYR A 242 17.11 5.43 10.44
C TYR A 242 18.27 5.14 9.50
N ALA A 243 19.47 4.91 10.06
CA ALA A 243 20.66 4.60 9.28
C ALA A 243 20.46 3.36 8.41
N ARG A 244 19.99 2.27 9.02
CA ARG A 244 19.73 1.01 8.31
C ARG A 244 18.64 1.15 7.26
N PHE A 245 17.55 1.86 7.56
CA PHE A 245 16.49 2.11 6.58
C PHE A 245 17.03 2.86 5.35
N THR A 246 17.88 3.86 5.58
CA THR A 246 18.43 4.71 4.52
C THR A 246 19.46 3.97 3.68
N ALA A 247 20.34 3.19 4.31
CA ALA A 247 21.32 2.33 3.64
C ALA A 247 20.63 1.32 2.71
N VAL A 248 19.59 0.63 3.21
CA VAL A 248 18.79 -0.31 2.41
C VAL A 248 18.10 0.42 1.24
N ALA A 249 17.50 1.59 1.49
CA ALA A 249 16.86 2.36 0.42
C ALA A 249 17.84 2.81 -0.66
N ALA A 250 19.08 3.18 -0.30
CA ALA A 250 20.12 3.54 -1.23
C ALA A 250 20.60 2.33 -2.06
N ALA A 251 20.78 1.18 -1.41
CA ALA A 251 21.19 -0.05 -2.08
C ALA A 251 20.10 -0.64 -2.99
N GLU A 252 18.84 -0.55 -2.60
CA GLU A 252 17.67 -0.87 -3.44
C GLU A 252 17.65 -0.07 -4.74
N VAL A 253 17.90 1.23 -4.64
CA VAL A 253 17.96 2.10 -5.81
C VAL A 253 19.07 1.64 -6.74
N LEU A 254 20.25 1.33 -6.20
CA LEU A 254 21.40 0.84 -6.98
C LEU A 254 21.12 -0.48 -7.70
N ALA A 255 20.34 -1.39 -7.11
CA ALA A 255 19.99 -2.67 -7.73
C ALA A 255 19.24 -2.50 -9.08
N SER A 256 18.61 -1.34 -9.29
CA SER A 256 17.93 -0.99 -10.55
C SER A 256 18.82 -0.25 -11.57
N GLN A 257 20.08 0.05 -11.23
CA GLN A 257 20.98 0.86 -12.04
C GLN A 257 21.97 -0.03 -12.79
N LYS A 258 21.87 -0.01 -14.12
CA LYS A 258 22.77 -0.76 -15.01
C LYS A 258 24.24 -0.34 -14.80
N GLY A 259 25.13 -1.31 -14.62
CA GLY A 259 26.56 -1.11 -14.39
C GLY A 259 26.97 -0.95 -12.93
N LEU A 260 26.03 -0.98 -11.99
CA LEU A 260 26.27 -0.87 -10.54
C LEU A 260 25.79 -2.11 -9.76
N GLU A 261 25.51 -3.21 -10.46
CA GLU A 261 24.94 -4.43 -9.91
C GLU A 261 25.82 -5.00 -8.78
N ALA A 262 27.14 -5.04 -8.98
CA ALA A 262 28.09 -5.53 -7.97
C ALA A 262 28.09 -4.65 -6.70
N VAL A 263 27.99 -3.32 -6.84
CA VAL A 263 27.93 -2.40 -5.69
C VAL A 263 26.63 -2.61 -4.90
N ALA A 264 25.51 -2.78 -5.62
CA ALA A 264 24.22 -3.08 -5.01
C ALA A 264 24.25 -4.42 -4.24
N VAL A 265 24.80 -5.47 -4.87
CA VAL A 265 24.98 -6.79 -4.25
C VAL A 265 25.79 -6.70 -2.96
N ASP A 266 26.93 -6.01 -2.97
CA ASP A 266 27.78 -5.90 -1.77
C ASP A 266 27.08 -5.14 -0.63
N ALA A 267 26.41 -4.04 -0.95
CA ALA A 267 25.66 -3.25 0.03
C ALA A 267 24.49 -4.04 0.64
N LEU A 268 23.72 -4.76 -0.19
CA LEU A 268 22.60 -5.58 0.28
C LEU A 268 23.06 -6.86 0.99
N ARG A 269 24.20 -7.43 0.61
CA ARG A 269 24.83 -8.54 1.34
C ARG A 269 25.27 -8.11 2.74
N ALA A 270 25.81 -6.89 2.88
CA ALA A 270 26.09 -6.34 4.21
C ALA A 270 24.81 -6.12 5.02
N ALA A 271 23.77 -5.54 4.41
CA ALA A 271 22.49 -5.30 5.07
C ALA A 271 21.82 -6.61 5.55
N THR A 272 21.84 -7.66 4.73
CA THR A 272 21.25 -8.96 5.09
C THR A 272 21.95 -9.64 6.28
N LYS A 273 23.26 -9.48 6.43
CA LYS A 273 24.01 -9.99 7.61
C LYS A 273 23.61 -9.32 8.91
N THR A 274 23.03 -8.12 8.86
CA THR A 274 22.52 -7.42 10.05
C THR A 274 21.09 -7.84 10.42
N LEU A 275 20.42 -8.65 9.59
CA LEU A 275 19.05 -9.11 9.87
C LEU A 275 19.02 -10.09 11.02
N THR A 276 18.13 -9.84 11.98
CA THR A 276 17.85 -10.70 13.12
C THR A 276 16.38 -11.14 13.11
N GLU A 277 16.04 -12.17 13.87
CA GLU A 277 14.63 -12.61 14.01
C GLU A 277 13.74 -11.58 14.71
N ALA A 278 14.33 -10.66 15.48
CA ALA A 278 13.64 -9.56 16.14
C ALA A 278 13.23 -8.44 15.16
N ASP A 279 13.81 -8.41 13.96
CA ASP A 279 13.41 -7.44 12.95
C ASP A 279 11.99 -7.74 12.43
N PRO A 280 11.16 -6.71 12.19
CA PRO A 280 9.84 -6.90 11.59
C PRO A 280 9.92 -7.72 10.29
N ALA A 281 9.01 -8.69 10.12
CA ALA A 281 9.02 -9.56 8.95
C ALA A 281 8.90 -8.76 7.64
N THR A 282 8.16 -7.66 7.65
CA THR A 282 8.04 -6.69 6.53
C THR A 282 9.40 -6.11 6.14
N PHE A 283 10.21 -5.72 7.13
CA PHE A 283 11.55 -5.20 6.91
C PHE A 283 12.50 -6.28 6.39
N GLN A 284 12.43 -7.50 6.95
CA GLN A 284 13.23 -8.63 6.46
C GLN A 284 12.91 -8.96 5.00
N VAL A 285 11.64 -9.05 4.64
CA VAL A 285 11.21 -9.30 3.25
C VAL A 285 11.72 -8.21 2.32
N ARG A 286 11.63 -6.93 2.71
CA ARG A 286 12.12 -5.81 1.91
C ARG A 286 13.61 -5.97 1.56
N VAL A 287 14.45 -6.17 2.58
CA VAL A 287 15.91 -6.32 2.39
C VAL A 287 16.23 -7.55 1.54
N LEU A 288 15.61 -8.70 1.82
CA LEU A 288 15.87 -9.95 1.10
C LEU A 288 15.36 -9.90 -0.35
N THR A 289 14.23 -9.25 -0.60
CA THR A 289 13.70 -9.06 -1.96
C THR A 289 14.61 -8.15 -2.78
N ALA A 290 15.07 -7.04 -2.19
CA ALA A 290 16.04 -6.16 -2.82
C ALA A 290 17.35 -6.90 -3.15
N PHE A 291 17.84 -7.70 -2.20
CA PHE A 291 19.05 -8.50 -2.39
C PHE A 291 18.89 -9.53 -3.50
N LYS A 292 17.75 -10.23 -3.54
CA LYS A 292 17.42 -11.15 -4.63
C LYS A 292 17.43 -10.45 -5.99
N ALA A 293 16.80 -9.29 -6.11
CA ALA A 293 16.79 -8.52 -7.36
C ALA A 293 18.20 -8.10 -7.80
N ALA A 294 19.05 -7.69 -6.85
CA ALA A 294 20.45 -7.35 -7.13
C ALA A 294 21.26 -8.58 -7.62
N LEU A 295 21.06 -9.75 -6.99
CA LEU A 295 21.69 -11.00 -7.42
C LEU A 295 21.22 -11.45 -8.80
N GLU A 296 19.94 -11.29 -9.12
CA GLU A 296 19.38 -11.55 -10.45
C GLU A 296 20.03 -10.66 -11.51
N GLY A 297 20.13 -9.34 -11.23
CA GLY A 297 20.81 -8.38 -12.11
C GLY A 297 22.30 -8.71 -12.31
N ALA A 298 22.98 -9.20 -11.26
CA ALA A 298 24.37 -9.64 -11.32
C ALA A 298 24.56 -11.09 -11.83
N ASN A 299 23.46 -11.78 -12.18
CA ASN A 299 23.44 -13.19 -12.59
C ASN A 299 24.09 -14.17 -11.59
N GLN A 300 24.01 -13.89 -10.28
CA GLN A 300 24.56 -14.71 -9.18
C GLN A 300 23.49 -15.65 -8.61
N ARG A 301 23.18 -16.73 -9.34
CA ARG A 301 21.99 -17.57 -9.08
C ARG A 301 22.10 -18.49 -7.86
N ASP A 302 23.30 -18.84 -7.42
CA ASP A 302 23.49 -19.82 -6.33
C ASP A 302 22.96 -19.33 -4.97
N GLU A 303 23.09 -18.02 -4.70
CA GLU A 303 22.60 -17.41 -3.45
C GLU A 303 21.07 -17.23 -3.43
N ILE A 304 20.40 -17.22 -4.59
CA ILE A 304 18.96 -16.94 -4.71
C ILE A 304 18.11 -18.04 -4.05
N LYS A 305 18.50 -19.31 -4.19
CA LYS A 305 17.71 -20.43 -3.67
C LYS A 305 17.53 -20.38 -2.14
N ALA A 306 18.58 -19.99 -1.42
CA ALA A 306 18.52 -19.84 0.03
C ALA A 306 17.64 -18.64 0.44
N LEU A 307 17.67 -17.56 -0.34
CA LEU A 307 16.81 -16.40 -0.13
C LEU A 307 15.35 -16.72 -0.36
N ASP A 308 15.03 -17.50 -1.39
CA ASP A 308 13.65 -17.90 -1.71
C ASP A 308 13.01 -18.71 -0.59
N ALA A 309 13.76 -19.64 0.01
CA ALA A 309 13.27 -20.40 1.15
C ALA A 309 12.95 -19.48 2.34
N ARG A 310 13.84 -18.53 2.67
CA ARG A 310 13.64 -17.58 3.77
C ARG A 310 12.50 -16.61 3.49
N LEU A 311 12.39 -16.10 2.25
CA LEU A 311 11.30 -15.24 1.81
C LEU A 311 9.95 -15.96 1.91
N THR A 312 9.89 -17.24 1.53
CA THR A 312 8.65 -18.04 1.64
C THR A 312 8.17 -18.14 3.09
N VAL A 313 9.07 -18.44 4.03
CA VAL A 313 8.72 -18.51 5.47
C VAL A 313 8.23 -17.15 5.99
N LEU A 314 8.93 -16.07 5.64
CA LEU A 314 8.51 -14.72 6.04
C LEU A 314 7.18 -14.30 5.41
N ASP A 315 6.93 -14.70 4.16
CA ASP A 315 5.71 -14.40 3.45
C ASP A 315 4.50 -15.10 4.08
N THR A 316 4.66 -16.36 4.52
CA THR A 316 3.66 -17.07 5.34
C THR A 316 3.42 -16.37 6.67
N LYS A 317 4.48 -15.98 7.39
CA LYS A 317 4.35 -15.23 8.65
C LYS A 317 3.58 -13.91 8.46
N LEU A 318 3.86 -13.19 7.38
CA LEU A 318 3.15 -11.94 7.06
C LEU A 318 1.68 -12.17 6.70
N ASP A 319 1.35 -13.29 6.04
CA ASP A 319 -0.04 -13.68 5.80
C ASP A 319 -0.78 -13.92 7.11
N GLU A 320 -0.19 -14.68 8.03
CA GLU A 320 -0.75 -14.98 9.35
C GLU A 320 -0.97 -13.71 10.17
N GLU A 321 0.04 -12.83 10.24
CA GLU A 321 -0.03 -11.53 10.91
C GLU A 321 -1.13 -10.64 10.30
N TYR A 322 -1.24 -10.61 8.98
CA TYR A 322 -2.28 -9.84 8.28
C TYR A 322 -3.68 -10.37 8.59
N LEU A 323 -3.90 -11.68 8.48
CA LEU A 323 -5.20 -12.30 8.75
C LEU A 323 -5.63 -12.11 10.21
N ALA A 324 -4.68 -12.07 11.14
CA ALA A 324 -4.94 -11.80 12.55
C ALA A 324 -5.30 -10.33 12.86
N THR A 325 -4.83 -9.38 12.04
CA THR A 325 -4.92 -7.94 12.33
C THR A 325 -5.83 -7.15 11.39
N VAL A 326 -6.28 -7.76 10.29
CA VAL A 326 -7.14 -7.11 9.28
C VAL A 326 -8.53 -7.78 9.22
N PRO A 327 -9.64 -7.02 9.39
CA PRO A 327 -9.69 -5.57 9.62
C PRO A 327 -9.20 -5.19 11.04
N PRO A 328 -8.72 -3.95 11.25
CA PRO A 328 -8.18 -3.48 12.53
C PRO A 328 -9.27 -3.14 13.57
N PHE A 329 -10.50 -3.59 13.34
CA PHE A 329 -11.68 -3.40 14.17
C PHE A 329 -12.54 -4.65 14.11
N LYS A 330 -13.43 -4.84 15.07
CA LYS A 330 -14.35 -5.99 15.09
C LYS A 330 -15.67 -5.60 14.41
N PRO A 331 -15.96 -6.08 13.18
CA PRO A 331 -17.23 -5.76 12.53
C PRO A 331 -18.40 -6.34 13.31
N ALA A 332 -19.41 -5.50 13.60
CA ALA A 332 -20.65 -5.97 14.19
C ALA A 332 -21.39 -6.88 13.19
N ALA A 333 -21.93 -8.01 13.65
CA ALA A 333 -22.74 -8.87 12.79
C ALA A 333 -24.03 -8.16 12.36
N PHE A 334 -24.54 -8.48 11.18
CA PHE A 334 -25.89 -8.10 10.78
C PHE A 334 -26.90 -8.80 11.68
N ALA A 335 -27.81 -8.03 12.28
CA ALA A 335 -28.78 -8.55 13.26
C ALA A 335 -29.88 -9.44 12.64
N GLY A 336 -29.91 -9.53 11.30
CA GLY A 336 -31.02 -10.09 10.55
C GLY A 336 -32.03 -9.01 10.14
N ARG A 337 -32.86 -9.37 9.16
CA ARG A 337 -33.93 -8.50 8.65
C ARG A 337 -34.99 -8.29 9.74
N LYS A 338 -35.51 -7.08 9.83
CA LYS A 338 -36.63 -6.76 10.72
C LYS A 338 -37.94 -7.27 10.12
N ASP A 339 -38.12 -7.04 8.83
CA ASP A 339 -39.23 -7.62 8.08
C ASP A 339 -38.87 -9.05 7.60
N LYS A 340 -39.64 -10.03 8.06
CA LYS A 340 -39.47 -11.44 7.67
C LYS A 340 -39.96 -11.72 6.25
N ALA A 341 -40.77 -10.83 5.67
CA ALA A 341 -41.21 -10.91 4.28
C ALA A 341 -40.19 -10.30 3.30
N ALA A 342 -39.20 -9.54 3.79
CA ALA A 342 -38.18 -8.96 2.96
C ALA A 342 -37.31 -10.04 2.30
N THR A 343 -37.19 -9.98 0.98
CA THR A 343 -36.51 -10.97 0.12
C THR A 343 -35.40 -10.37 -0.76
N ARG A 344 -35.24 -9.04 -0.76
CA ARG A 344 -34.22 -8.38 -1.58
C ARG A 344 -32.81 -8.74 -1.09
N VAL A 345 -31.92 -9.01 -2.03
CA VAL A 345 -30.48 -9.17 -1.78
C VAL A 345 -29.78 -7.85 -2.07
N ALA A 346 -28.90 -7.43 -1.16
CA ALA A 346 -28.04 -6.29 -1.39
C ALA A 346 -26.83 -6.71 -2.24
N VAL A 347 -26.41 -5.86 -3.16
CA VAL A 347 -25.20 -6.07 -3.96
C VAL A 347 -24.29 -4.87 -3.81
N MET A 348 -23.04 -5.09 -3.42
CA MET A 348 -22.00 -4.06 -3.42
C MET A 348 -20.94 -4.41 -4.48
N GLU A 349 -20.81 -3.53 -5.47
CA GLU A 349 -19.74 -3.58 -6.46
C GLU A 349 -18.69 -2.53 -6.10
N LEU A 350 -17.44 -2.96 -5.92
CA LEU A 350 -16.29 -2.11 -5.59
C LEU A 350 -15.30 -2.12 -6.76
N PHE A 351 -15.09 -0.97 -7.38
CA PHE A 351 -13.97 -0.74 -8.29
C PHE A 351 -12.75 -0.30 -7.49
N THR A 352 -11.67 -1.07 -7.56
CA THR A 352 -10.46 -0.92 -6.73
C THR A 352 -9.18 -1.10 -7.55
N GLY A 353 -8.02 -1.09 -6.89
CA GLY A 353 -6.76 -1.49 -7.49
C GLY A 353 -5.71 -1.86 -6.43
N ALA A 354 -4.97 -2.93 -6.66
CA ALA A 354 -3.85 -3.36 -5.83
C ALA A 354 -2.71 -2.32 -5.81
N GLN A 355 -2.65 -1.42 -6.80
CA GLN A 355 -1.70 -0.31 -6.86
C GLN A 355 -2.26 1.00 -6.28
N CYS A 356 -3.45 0.99 -5.67
CA CYS A 356 -4.17 2.19 -5.20
C CYS A 356 -4.09 2.33 -3.66
N PRO A 357 -3.15 3.11 -3.10
CA PRO A 357 -3.11 3.37 -1.66
C PRO A 357 -4.41 3.91 -1.04
N PRO A 358 -5.18 4.83 -1.66
CA PRO A 358 -6.44 5.28 -1.07
C PRO A 358 -7.54 4.21 -1.16
N CYS A 359 -7.36 3.10 -1.86
CA CYS A 359 -8.37 2.04 -1.92
C CYS A 359 -8.42 1.20 -0.63
N VAL A 360 -7.33 1.18 0.15
CA VAL A 360 -7.16 0.34 1.36
C VAL A 360 -8.36 0.38 2.31
N ALA A 361 -8.86 1.56 2.67
CA ALA A 361 -10.01 1.67 3.57
C ALA A 361 -11.28 1.03 3.01
N ALA A 362 -11.51 1.16 1.70
CA ALA A 362 -12.69 0.60 1.03
C ALA A 362 -12.60 -0.92 0.91
N ASP A 363 -11.43 -1.46 0.52
CA ASP A 363 -11.20 -2.90 0.44
C ASP A 363 -11.33 -3.58 1.82
N VAL A 364 -10.76 -2.98 2.87
CA VAL A 364 -10.81 -3.56 4.22
C VAL A 364 -12.23 -3.45 4.82
N ALA A 365 -12.95 -2.36 4.54
CA ALA A 365 -14.36 -2.25 4.89
C ALA A 365 -15.22 -3.28 4.14
N PHE A 366 -14.91 -3.54 2.87
CA PHE A 366 -15.55 -4.57 2.06
C PHE A 366 -15.32 -5.97 2.65
N ASP A 367 -14.10 -6.30 3.05
CA ASP A 367 -13.78 -7.56 3.72
C ASP A 367 -14.51 -7.68 5.08
N ALA A 368 -14.63 -6.57 5.81
CA ALA A 368 -15.39 -6.52 7.05
C ALA A 368 -16.89 -6.78 6.83
N LEU A 369 -17.47 -6.36 5.70
CA LEU A 369 -18.84 -6.71 5.31
C LEU A 369 -19.00 -8.21 5.07
N ALA A 370 -18.02 -8.88 4.46
CA ALA A 370 -18.05 -10.33 4.26
C ALA A 370 -18.07 -11.10 5.60
N LYS A 371 -17.49 -10.52 6.67
CA LYS A 371 -17.55 -11.07 8.04
C LYS A 371 -18.87 -10.73 8.75
N ALA A 372 -19.55 -9.65 8.38
CA ALA A 372 -20.76 -9.16 9.04
C ALA A 372 -22.06 -9.72 8.44
N TYR A 373 -22.09 -10.01 7.14
CA TYR A 373 -23.28 -10.43 6.40
C TYR A 373 -23.10 -11.82 5.82
N ARG A 374 -24.21 -12.57 5.70
CA ARG A 374 -24.21 -13.85 5.00
C ARG A 374 -24.26 -13.60 3.48
N PRO A 375 -23.70 -14.51 2.65
CA PRO A 375 -23.78 -14.39 1.19
C PRO A 375 -25.21 -14.36 0.63
N ALA A 376 -26.19 -14.90 1.36
CA ALA A 376 -27.61 -14.85 0.99
C ALA A 376 -28.25 -13.47 1.22
N ASP A 377 -27.63 -12.61 2.04
CA ASP A 377 -28.12 -11.25 2.32
C ASP A 377 -27.34 -10.21 1.50
N LEU A 378 -26.01 -10.34 1.43
CA LEU A 378 -25.13 -9.40 0.73
C LEU A 378 -24.18 -10.12 -0.24
N ILE A 379 -24.23 -9.69 -1.50
CA ILE A 379 -23.30 -10.09 -2.56
C ILE A 379 -22.25 -9.00 -2.70
N LEU A 380 -20.99 -9.41 -2.67
CA LEU A 380 -19.82 -8.55 -2.72
C LEU A 380 -19.03 -8.87 -3.99
N LEU A 381 -18.63 -7.85 -4.75
CA LEU A 381 -17.87 -8.00 -6.00
C LEU A 381 -16.75 -6.96 -6.09
N GLN A 382 -15.50 -7.40 -6.28
CA GLN A 382 -14.37 -6.53 -6.58
C GLN A 382 -14.03 -6.56 -8.07
N TYR A 383 -13.92 -5.36 -8.65
CA TYR A 383 -13.45 -5.13 -10.01
C TYR A 383 -12.16 -4.34 -9.94
N HIS A 384 -11.05 -5.00 -10.26
CA HIS A 384 -9.74 -4.36 -10.30
C HIS A 384 -9.56 -3.53 -11.57
N MET A 385 -8.92 -2.38 -11.44
CA MET A 385 -8.63 -1.44 -12.51
C MET A 385 -7.14 -1.09 -12.52
N HIS A 386 -6.61 -0.75 -13.70
CA HIS A 386 -5.25 -0.18 -13.88
C HIS A 386 -5.15 1.28 -13.36
N ILE A 387 -5.69 1.57 -12.17
CA ILE A 387 -5.74 2.90 -11.56
C ILE A 387 -5.21 2.83 -10.12
N PRO A 388 -4.17 3.60 -9.75
CA PRO A 388 -3.45 4.59 -10.55
C PRO A 388 -2.35 3.99 -11.46
N GLY A 389 -2.15 2.68 -11.44
CA GLY A 389 -1.10 2.02 -12.20
C GLY A 389 -1.44 0.58 -12.57
N PRO A 390 -0.53 -0.11 -13.28
CA PRO A 390 -0.79 -1.44 -13.80
C PRO A 390 -1.07 -2.47 -12.69
N ASP A 391 -2.30 -2.98 -12.64
CA ASP A 391 -2.77 -3.99 -11.69
C ASP A 391 -3.04 -5.35 -12.40
N PRO A 392 -2.35 -6.45 -12.02
CA PRO A 392 -2.48 -7.74 -12.69
C PRO A 392 -3.80 -8.49 -12.39
N LEU A 393 -4.69 -7.91 -11.58
CA LEU A 393 -6.05 -8.43 -11.37
C LEU A 393 -7.08 -7.78 -12.32
N THR A 394 -6.70 -6.72 -13.04
CA THR A 394 -7.56 -6.08 -14.05
C THR A 394 -7.75 -7.00 -15.25
N ASN A 395 -8.94 -6.96 -15.86
CA ASN A 395 -9.25 -7.77 -17.03
C ASN A 395 -10.34 -7.12 -17.90
N PRO A 396 -10.61 -7.64 -19.12
CA PRO A 396 -11.60 -7.04 -20.01
C PRO A 396 -13.00 -6.93 -19.41
N ALA A 397 -13.41 -7.87 -18.54
CA ALA A 397 -14.71 -7.82 -17.90
C ALA A 397 -14.79 -6.70 -16.85
N THR A 398 -13.72 -6.47 -16.07
CA THR A 398 -13.69 -5.37 -15.10
C THR A 398 -13.68 -4.01 -15.80
N VAL A 399 -12.92 -3.88 -16.89
CA VAL A 399 -12.89 -2.65 -17.70
C VAL A 399 -14.24 -2.39 -18.36
N GLY A 400 -14.85 -3.39 -18.99
CA GLY A 400 -16.16 -3.21 -19.61
C GLY A 400 -17.25 -2.88 -18.57
N ARG A 401 -17.21 -3.50 -17.38
CA ARG A 401 -18.14 -3.17 -16.29
C ARG A 401 -17.95 -1.74 -15.77
N TRP A 402 -16.70 -1.27 -15.71
CA TRP A 402 -16.36 0.10 -15.38
C TRP A 402 -16.91 1.09 -16.41
N ASP A 403 -16.72 0.81 -17.70
CA ASP A 403 -17.19 1.67 -18.80
C ASP A 403 -18.72 1.75 -18.83
N TYR A 404 -19.41 0.62 -18.67
CA TYR A 404 -20.88 0.56 -18.54
C TYR A 404 -21.40 1.56 -17.48
N TYR A 405 -20.80 1.55 -16.29
CA TYR A 405 -21.26 2.44 -15.23
C TYR A 405 -20.79 3.88 -15.38
N ARG A 406 -19.61 4.11 -15.96
CA ARG A 406 -19.11 5.47 -16.23
C ARG A 406 -19.94 6.21 -17.27
N GLU A 407 -20.37 5.51 -18.31
CA GLU A 407 -21.27 6.06 -19.30
C GLU A 407 -22.61 6.43 -18.65
N LYS A 408 -23.14 5.54 -17.82
CA LYS A 408 -24.44 5.71 -17.17
C LYS A 408 -24.46 6.78 -16.08
N PHE A 409 -23.43 6.83 -15.24
CA PHE A 409 -23.33 7.72 -14.09
C PHE A 409 -22.13 8.66 -14.25
N SER A 410 -22.14 9.39 -15.36
CA SER A 410 -21.09 10.35 -15.67
C SER A 410 -20.97 11.38 -14.53
N GLY A 411 -19.82 11.37 -13.87
CA GLY A 411 -19.55 12.24 -12.72
C GLY A 411 -19.61 11.57 -11.35
N ASP A 412 -20.12 10.35 -11.20
CA ASP A 412 -20.05 9.64 -9.91
C ASP A 412 -18.91 8.61 -9.86
N ILE A 413 -18.51 8.10 -11.03
CA ILE A 413 -17.41 7.15 -11.18
C ILE A 413 -16.25 7.84 -11.89
N ARG A 414 -15.31 8.36 -11.08
CA ARG A 414 -14.17 9.18 -11.57
C ARG A 414 -12.79 8.58 -11.34
N GLY A 415 -12.71 7.52 -10.52
CA GLY A 415 -11.45 6.88 -10.15
C GLY A 415 -11.66 5.76 -9.14
N THR A 416 -10.58 5.16 -8.66
CA THR A 416 -10.64 4.15 -7.61
C THR A 416 -10.30 4.77 -6.24
N PRO A 417 -10.96 4.34 -5.15
CA PRO A 417 -12.08 3.40 -5.13
C PRO A 417 -13.42 4.07 -5.51
N SER A 418 -14.26 3.36 -6.27
CA SER A 418 -15.66 3.73 -6.54
C SER A 418 -16.58 2.57 -6.16
N THR A 419 -17.73 2.86 -5.55
CA THR A 419 -18.65 1.84 -5.02
C THR A 419 -20.06 2.04 -5.52
N LEU A 420 -20.76 0.94 -5.77
CA LEU A 420 -22.15 0.91 -6.15
C LEU A 420 -22.95 -0.05 -5.26
N PHE A 421 -24.18 0.33 -4.94
CA PHE A 421 -25.11 -0.46 -4.12
C PHE A 421 -26.37 -0.75 -4.93
N ASN A 422 -26.58 -2.01 -5.27
CA ASN A 422 -27.57 -2.49 -6.24
C ASN A 422 -27.52 -1.70 -7.56
N GLY A 423 -26.30 -1.45 -8.05
CA GLY A 423 -26.03 -0.77 -9.32
C GLY A 423 -26.17 0.76 -9.30
N LYS A 424 -26.29 1.38 -8.12
CA LYS A 424 -26.30 2.84 -7.94
C LYS A 424 -25.04 3.32 -7.24
N PRO A 425 -24.28 4.28 -7.81
CA PRO A 425 -23.10 4.84 -7.16
C PRO A 425 -23.45 5.52 -5.84
N ALA A 426 -22.69 5.22 -4.79
CA ALA A 426 -22.78 5.91 -3.51
C ALA A 426 -21.52 5.62 -2.68
N ALA A 427 -21.20 6.49 -1.73
CA ALA A 427 -20.11 6.29 -0.75
C ALA A 427 -18.71 6.01 -1.33
N GLY A 428 -18.44 6.50 -2.54
CA GLY A 428 -17.12 6.40 -3.18
C GLY A 428 -15.99 7.07 -2.38
N GLY A 429 -14.77 6.96 -2.89
CA GLY A 429 -13.57 7.41 -2.19
C GLY A 429 -13.17 6.46 -1.05
N GLY A 430 -11.94 6.62 -0.56
CA GLY A 430 -11.36 5.72 0.43
C GLY A 430 -10.44 6.44 1.39
N GLY A 431 -9.30 5.83 1.69
CA GLY A 431 -8.29 6.32 2.61
C GLY A 431 -7.35 5.19 3.04
N GLY A 432 -6.47 5.49 3.99
CA GLY A 432 -5.64 4.46 4.62
C GLY A 432 -6.44 3.55 5.57
N MET A 433 -5.79 2.47 6.01
CA MET A 433 -6.33 1.42 6.90
C MET A 433 -7.15 1.95 8.10
N ALA A 434 -6.71 3.04 8.73
CA ALA A 434 -7.38 3.64 9.89
C ALA A 434 -8.82 4.15 9.60
N ASN A 435 -9.17 4.39 8.33
CA ASN A 435 -10.50 4.86 7.93
C ASN A 435 -11.46 3.70 7.62
N ALA A 436 -11.02 2.44 7.70
CA ALA A 436 -11.81 1.28 7.28
C ALA A 436 -13.09 1.10 8.11
N GLU A 437 -13.07 1.34 9.43
CA GLU A 437 -14.26 1.23 10.28
C GLU A 437 -15.33 2.26 9.89
N ASN A 438 -14.92 3.52 9.67
CA ASN A 438 -15.83 4.56 9.20
C ASN A 438 -16.45 4.22 7.83
N LYS A 439 -15.67 3.61 6.93
CA LYS A 439 -16.16 3.16 5.63
C LYS A 439 -17.12 1.98 5.76
N PHE A 440 -16.81 1.01 6.62
CA PHE A 440 -17.70 -0.09 6.94
C PHE A 440 -19.07 0.42 7.41
N GLU A 441 -19.10 1.32 8.38
CA GLU A 441 -20.35 1.92 8.87
C GLU A 441 -21.09 2.74 7.80
N GLN A 442 -20.35 3.44 6.92
CA GLN A 442 -20.96 4.13 5.77
C GLN A 442 -21.65 3.14 4.82
N TYR A 443 -21.02 2.00 4.53
CA TYR A 443 -21.59 0.97 3.65
C TYR A 443 -22.80 0.31 4.28
N ARG A 444 -22.76 -0.01 5.58
CA ARG A 444 -23.90 -0.55 6.31
C ARG A 444 -25.15 0.32 6.21
N LYS A 445 -25.00 1.64 6.35
CA LYS A 445 -26.10 2.61 6.20
C LYS A 445 -26.77 2.58 4.83
N LEU A 446 -26.07 2.09 3.80
CA LEU A 446 -26.61 1.90 2.45
C LEU A 446 -27.15 0.49 2.24
N ILE A 447 -26.56 -0.53 2.88
CA ILE A 447 -26.92 -1.93 2.74
C ILE A 447 -28.17 -2.27 3.56
N ASP A 448 -28.17 -1.96 4.86
CA ASP A 448 -29.21 -2.41 5.80
C ASP A 448 -30.63 -2.01 5.35
N PRO A 449 -30.90 -0.76 4.87
CA PRO A 449 -32.22 -0.42 4.37
C PRO A 449 -32.69 -1.25 3.17
N ARG A 450 -31.77 -1.66 2.28
CA ARG A 450 -32.09 -2.46 1.09
C ARG A 450 -32.47 -3.89 1.46
N LEU A 451 -31.96 -4.41 2.58
CA LEU A 451 -32.28 -5.76 3.04
C LEU A 451 -33.71 -5.88 3.60
N GLU A 452 -34.34 -4.75 3.93
CA GLU A 452 -35.74 -4.67 4.36
C GLU A 452 -36.72 -4.56 3.16
N GLU A 453 -36.20 -4.49 1.93
CA GLU A 453 -37.03 -4.44 0.74
C GLU A 453 -37.51 -5.86 0.34
N THR A 454 -38.70 -5.91 -0.27
CA THR A 454 -39.26 -7.13 -0.85
C THR A 454 -39.19 -7.07 -2.37
N THR A 455 -38.91 -8.21 -2.99
CA THR A 455 -38.98 -8.39 -4.44
C THR A 455 -39.73 -9.68 -4.78
N ALA A 456 -40.51 -9.62 -5.86
CA ALA A 456 -41.16 -10.81 -6.43
C ALA A 456 -40.17 -11.70 -7.20
N ILE A 457 -38.98 -11.16 -7.54
CA ILE A 457 -37.99 -11.85 -8.35
C ILE A 457 -37.33 -12.96 -7.53
N LYS A 458 -37.52 -14.19 -8.00
CA LYS A 458 -36.82 -15.37 -7.48
C LYS A 458 -35.71 -15.69 -8.46
N LEU A 459 -34.46 -15.67 -7.99
CA LEU A 459 -33.29 -15.96 -8.80
C LEU A 459 -32.49 -17.08 -8.14
N GLY A 460 -32.18 -18.12 -8.90
CA GLY A 460 -31.46 -19.29 -8.42
C GLY A 460 -30.67 -19.97 -9.53
N GLY A 461 -29.96 -21.04 -9.19
CA GLY A 461 -29.19 -21.80 -10.15
C GLY A 461 -28.23 -22.80 -9.52
N THR A 462 -27.46 -23.45 -10.38
CA THR A 462 -26.43 -24.43 -10.03
C THR A 462 -25.16 -24.15 -10.82
N ALA A 463 -24.01 -24.38 -10.20
CA ALA A 463 -22.72 -24.34 -10.87
C ALA A 463 -21.91 -25.58 -10.49
N THR A 464 -21.42 -26.31 -11.49
CA THR A 464 -20.67 -27.55 -11.27
C THR A 464 -19.38 -27.53 -12.08
N ARG A 465 -18.26 -27.76 -11.42
CA ARG A 465 -16.95 -27.87 -12.09
C ARG A 465 -16.71 -29.30 -12.54
N ARG A 466 -16.56 -29.50 -13.85
CA ARG A 466 -16.14 -30.76 -14.49
C ARG A 466 -14.79 -30.56 -15.16
N GLY A 467 -13.72 -30.93 -14.45
CA GLY A 467 -12.35 -30.69 -14.91
C GLY A 467 -12.08 -29.19 -15.09
N ASP A 468 -11.85 -28.78 -16.34
CA ASP A 468 -11.57 -27.38 -16.71
C ASP A 468 -12.83 -26.53 -16.88
N THR A 469 -14.00 -27.13 -17.02
CA THR A 469 -15.24 -26.40 -17.34
C THR A 469 -16.11 -26.23 -16.10
N VAL A 470 -16.57 -25.01 -15.85
CA VAL A 470 -17.67 -24.72 -14.92
C VAL A 470 -18.96 -24.63 -15.74
N GLU A 471 -19.86 -25.59 -15.53
CA GLU A 471 -21.21 -25.61 -16.09
C GLU A 471 -22.13 -24.78 -15.22
N ILE A 472 -22.86 -23.84 -15.81
CA ILE A 472 -23.69 -22.87 -15.12
C ILE A 472 -25.11 -22.98 -15.65
N ALA A 473 -26.08 -23.15 -14.76
CA ALA A 473 -27.50 -23.07 -15.08
C ALA A 473 -28.16 -22.11 -14.10
N VAL A 474 -28.90 -21.13 -14.61
CA VAL A 474 -29.62 -20.15 -13.81
C VAL A 474 -31.05 -19.99 -14.28
N GLU A 475 -31.93 -19.70 -13.32
CA GLU A 475 -33.32 -19.40 -13.59
C GLU A 475 -33.78 -18.19 -12.77
N ALA A 476 -34.58 -17.34 -13.39
CA ALA A 476 -35.23 -16.22 -12.73
C ALA A 476 -36.72 -16.23 -13.05
N ASP A 477 -37.56 -16.03 -12.04
CA ASP A 477 -39.02 -15.93 -12.12
C ASP A 477 -39.51 -14.64 -11.44
N GLY A 478 -40.76 -14.25 -11.72
CA GLY A 478 -41.36 -13.06 -11.09
C GLY A 478 -40.79 -11.75 -11.62
N LEU A 479 -40.29 -11.78 -12.85
CA LEU A 479 -39.77 -10.61 -13.55
C LEU A 479 -40.92 -9.80 -14.14
N GLU A 480 -40.80 -8.48 -14.07
CA GLU A 480 -41.68 -7.58 -14.81
C GLU A 480 -41.02 -7.24 -16.16
N PRO A 481 -41.66 -7.59 -17.30
CA PRO A 481 -41.10 -7.31 -18.62
C PRO A 481 -40.83 -5.82 -18.78
N ALA A 482 -39.56 -5.49 -19.01
CA ALA A 482 -39.11 -4.12 -19.22
C ALA A 482 -37.97 -4.10 -20.23
N ASP A 483 -37.97 -3.08 -21.09
CA ASP A 483 -36.84 -2.83 -21.97
C ASP A 483 -35.55 -2.62 -21.17
N GLY A 484 -34.47 -3.25 -21.62
CA GLY A 484 -33.15 -3.14 -20.99
C GLY A 484 -32.97 -4.08 -19.79
N LEU A 485 -33.91 -4.99 -19.51
CA LEU A 485 -33.70 -6.02 -18.49
C LEU A 485 -32.65 -7.03 -18.96
N ARG A 486 -31.63 -7.27 -18.14
CA ARG A 486 -30.50 -8.16 -18.42
C ARG A 486 -30.28 -9.15 -17.29
N LEU A 487 -29.92 -10.37 -17.67
CA LEU A 487 -29.32 -11.38 -16.80
C LEU A 487 -27.81 -11.42 -17.06
N ARG A 488 -27.01 -11.15 -16.03
CA ARG A 488 -25.54 -11.16 -16.11
C ARG A 488 -24.97 -12.25 -15.24
N LEU A 489 -23.99 -12.98 -15.77
CA LEU A 489 -23.24 -14.01 -15.04
C LEU A 489 -21.82 -13.54 -14.81
N LEU A 490 -21.29 -13.83 -13.63
CA LEU A 490 -19.93 -13.48 -13.24
C LEU A 490 -19.26 -14.72 -12.65
N VAL A 491 -18.03 -14.99 -13.08
CA VAL A 491 -17.12 -15.92 -12.43
C VAL A 491 -16.24 -15.11 -11.49
N VAL A 492 -16.31 -15.44 -10.20
CA VAL A 492 -15.69 -14.70 -9.11
C VAL A 492 -14.71 -15.61 -8.40
N GLU A 493 -13.51 -15.15 -8.09
CA GLU A 493 -12.58 -15.86 -7.22
C GLU A 493 -12.70 -15.31 -5.79
N GLU A 494 -12.96 -16.20 -4.84
CA GLU A 494 -13.31 -15.82 -3.47
C GLU A 494 -12.17 -15.08 -2.77
N VAL A 495 -10.93 -15.56 -2.94
CA VAL A 495 -9.72 -14.94 -2.40
C VAL A 495 -8.61 -15.02 -3.45
N VAL A 496 -7.92 -13.90 -3.66
CA VAL A 496 -6.70 -13.84 -4.49
C VAL A 496 -5.58 -13.24 -3.66
N LYS A 497 -4.49 -13.99 -3.48
CA LYS A 497 -3.27 -13.47 -2.84
C LYS A 497 -2.47 -12.67 -3.86
N TYR A 498 -2.30 -11.38 -3.60
CA TYR A 498 -1.43 -10.51 -4.38
C TYR A 498 -1.07 -9.27 -3.56
N VAL A 499 0.22 -8.98 -3.42
CA VAL A 499 0.71 -7.82 -2.67
C VAL A 499 1.10 -6.71 -3.65
N GLY A 500 0.19 -5.75 -3.86
CA GLY A 500 0.43 -4.60 -4.71
C GLY A 500 1.07 -3.40 -4.00
N GLY A 501 1.07 -2.24 -4.65
CA GLY A 501 1.54 -0.98 -4.08
C GLY A 501 0.72 -0.50 -2.87
N ASN A 502 -0.54 -0.92 -2.74
CA ASN A 502 -1.40 -0.60 -1.61
C ASN A 502 -1.12 -1.44 -0.35
N LYS A 503 -0.30 -2.50 -0.48
CA LYS A 503 0.14 -3.42 0.59
C LYS A 503 -0.94 -4.31 1.22
N LEU A 504 -2.15 -4.34 0.67
CA LEU A 504 -3.08 -5.43 0.98
C LEU A 504 -2.49 -6.74 0.45
N ARG A 505 -2.72 -7.83 1.20
CA ARG A 505 -2.17 -9.16 0.85
C ARG A 505 -3.19 -10.05 0.15
N PHE A 506 -4.46 -9.84 0.45
CA PHE A 506 -5.58 -10.62 -0.06
C PHE A 506 -6.63 -9.68 -0.63
N HIS A 507 -7.15 -10.06 -1.79
CA HIS A 507 -8.26 -9.41 -2.48
C HIS A 507 -9.42 -10.41 -2.54
N HIS A 508 -10.65 -9.95 -2.26
CA HIS A 508 -11.79 -10.83 -2.05
C HIS A 508 -12.87 -10.62 -3.09
N GLN A 509 -13.54 -11.72 -3.48
CA GLN A 509 -14.63 -11.70 -4.45
C GLN A 509 -14.23 -11.02 -5.77
N VAL A 510 -13.05 -11.36 -6.30
CA VAL A 510 -12.46 -10.74 -7.49
C VAL A 510 -13.13 -11.29 -8.74
N VAL A 511 -13.73 -10.42 -9.55
CA VAL A 511 -14.38 -10.84 -10.81
C VAL A 511 -13.31 -11.21 -11.85
N ARG A 512 -13.32 -12.48 -12.29
CA ARG A 512 -12.35 -13.05 -13.24
C ARG A 512 -12.87 -13.12 -14.66
N ALA A 513 -14.18 -13.27 -14.84
CA ALA A 513 -14.83 -13.30 -16.15
C ALA A 513 -16.33 -13.02 -16.04
N MET A 514 -16.96 -12.68 -17.17
CA MET A 514 -18.42 -12.57 -17.29
C MET A 514 -18.90 -13.46 -18.45
N PRO A 515 -19.30 -14.72 -18.19
CA PRO A 515 -19.89 -15.59 -19.22
C PRO A 515 -21.13 -14.92 -19.85
N GLY A 516 -21.18 -14.88 -21.18
CA GLY A 516 -22.19 -14.11 -21.91
C GLY A 516 -21.85 -12.62 -22.12
N GLY A 517 -20.66 -12.19 -21.70
CA GLY A 517 -20.18 -10.82 -21.89
C GLY A 517 -20.71 -9.82 -20.86
N VAL A 518 -20.16 -8.61 -20.89
CA VAL A 518 -20.52 -7.54 -19.94
C VAL A 518 -21.98 -7.09 -20.09
N ASP A 519 -22.51 -7.14 -21.30
CA ASP A 519 -23.92 -6.78 -21.60
C ASP A 519 -24.92 -7.79 -21.03
N GLY A 520 -24.48 -9.04 -20.81
CA GLY A 520 -25.34 -10.13 -20.39
C GLY A 520 -26.40 -10.51 -21.43
N VAL A 521 -27.39 -11.27 -20.98
CA VAL A 521 -28.48 -11.81 -21.81
C VAL A 521 -29.72 -10.95 -21.65
N ALA A 522 -30.39 -10.61 -22.76
CA ALA A 522 -31.68 -9.91 -22.72
C ALA A 522 -32.75 -10.78 -22.06
N VAL A 523 -33.52 -10.20 -21.16
CA VAL A 523 -34.68 -10.83 -20.53
C VAL A 523 -35.94 -10.12 -21.00
N LYS A 524 -36.83 -10.84 -21.68
CA LYS A 524 -38.06 -10.27 -22.26
C LYS A 524 -39.34 -10.79 -21.61
N ASP A 525 -39.27 -11.97 -21.01
CA ASP A 525 -40.40 -12.66 -20.42
C ASP A 525 -40.41 -12.53 -18.90
N LYS A 526 -41.52 -12.95 -18.28
CA LYS A 526 -41.67 -12.98 -16.82
C LYS A 526 -40.77 -14.00 -16.11
N ALA A 527 -40.17 -14.89 -16.90
CA ALA A 527 -39.24 -15.91 -16.47
C ALA A 527 -38.13 -16.09 -17.50
N VAL A 528 -36.93 -16.47 -17.07
CA VAL A 528 -35.82 -16.80 -17.95
C VAL A 528 -35.05 -18.00 -17.40
N LYS A 529 -34.67 -18.91 -18.28
CA LYS A 529 -33.69 -19.98 -18.00
C LYS A 529 -32.50 -19.79 -18.91
N HIS A 530 -31.30 -19.83 -18.36
CA HIS A 530 -30.09 -19.65 -19.12
C HIS A 530 -29.01 -20.63 -18.66
N ALA A 531 -28.36 -21.27 -19.62
CA ALA A 531 -27.21 -22.13 -19.40
C ALA A 531 -25.99 -21.51 -20.07
N ALA A 532 -24.86 -21.56 -19.37
CA ALA A 532 -23.57 -21.08 -19.85
C ALA A 532 -22.45 -21.99 -19.35
N THR A 533 -21.27 -21.86 -19.95
CA THR A 533 -20.07 -22.56 -19.51
C THR A 533 -18.91 -21.59 -19.41
N ALA A 534 -18.02 -21.82 -18.45
CA ALA A 534 -16.77 -21.09 -18.31
C ALA A 534 -15.59 -22.08 -18.23
N SER A 535 -14.69 -22.06 -19.23
CA SER A 535 -13.44 -22.82 -19.18
C SER A 535 -12.40 -22.05 -18.37
N VAL A 536 -11.88 -22.67 -17.31
CA VAL A 536 -10.87 -22.09 -16.43
C VAL A 536 -9.56 -21.85 -17.17
N GLY A 537 -9.15 -22.78 -18.04
CA GLY A 537 -8.02 -22.64 -18.94
C GLY A 537 -8.20 -21.47 -19.90
N SER A 538 -9.38 -21.32 -20.51
CA SER A 538 -9.67 -20.18 -21.41
C SER A 538 -9.66 -18.84 -20.66
N ILE A 539 -10.22 -18.79 -19.45
CA ILE A 539 -10.13 -17.61 -18.58
C ILE A 539 -8.66 -17.28 -18.32
N ARG A 540 -7.86 -18.26 -17.89
CA ARG A 540 -6.43 -18.05 -17.60
C ARG A 540 -5.69 -17.50 -18.81
N THR A 541 -5.84 -18.10 -19.98
CA THR A 541 -5.18 -17.66 -21.21
C THR A 541 -5.64 -16.26 -21.62
N GLY A 542 -6.94 -15.96 -21.53
CA GLY A 542 -7.46 -14.62 -21.84
C GLY A 542 -6.93 -13.54 -20.89
N LEU A 543 -6.80 -13.85 -19.60
CA LEU A 543 -6.22 -12.95 -18.61
C LEU A 543 -4.73 -12.69 -18.87
N VAL A 544 -3.94 -13.73 -19.14
CA VAL A 544 -2.52 -13.58 -19.51
C VAL A 544 -2.40 -12.70 -20.76
N LYS A 545 -3.14 -13.02 -21.82
CA LYS A 545 -3.11 -12.26 -23.06
C LYS A 545 -3.41 -10.79 -22.85
N TYR A 546 -4.48 -10.47 -22.12
CA TYR A 546 -4.85 -9.09 -21.82
C TYR A 546 -3.73 -8.34 -21.10
N LEU A 547 -3.13 -8.97 -20.09
CA LEU A 547 -2.08 -8.35 -19.29
C LEU A 547 -0.76 -8.18 -20.07
N ASP A 548 -0.45 -9.10 -20.97
CA ASP A 548 0.73 -8.99 -21.84
C ASP A 548 0.54 -7.90 -22.89
N ASP A 549 -0.64 -7.86 -23.55
CA ASP A 549 -1.01 -6.81 -24.49
C ASP A 549 -0.96 -5.43 -23.80
N PHE A 550 -1.44 -5.30 -22.56
CA PHE A 550 -1.34 -4.05 -21.78
C PHE A 550 0.11 -3.68 -21.44
N ALA A 551 0.93 -4.67 -21.06
CA ALA A 551 2.34 -4.43 -20.72
C ALA A 551 3.15 -3.92 -21.92
N GLU A 552 2.87 -4.47 -23.10
CA GLU A 552 3.53 -4.12 -24.36
C GLU A 552 3.10 -2.73 -24.88
N ASN A 553 1.79 -2.43 -24.84
CA ASN A 553 1.24 -1.26 -25.52
C ASN A 553 1.07 -0.02 -24.63
N GLU A 554 0.91 -0.20 -23.31
CA GLU A 554 0.58 0.89 -22.38
C GLU A 554 1.72 1.18 -21.40
N ARG A 555 1.99 0.22 -20.50
CA ARG A 555 3.03 0.36 -19.47
C ARG A 555 3.39 -0.98 -18.83
N PRO A 556 4.68 -1.25 -18.53
CA PRO A 556 5.08 -2.45 -17.81
C PRO A 556 4.52 -2.51 -16.39
N PHE A 557 4.28 -3.73 -15.91
CA PHE A 557 3.85 -3.98 -14.55
C PHE A 557 5.00 -3.82 -13.55
N PRO A 558 4.72 -3.41 -12.30
CA PRO A 558 5.74 -3.33 -11.25
C PRO A 558 6.37 -4.69 -10.88
N SER A 559 5.71 -5.80 -11.24
CA SER A 559 6.16 -7.17 -11.00
C SER A 559 5.65 -8.10 -12.10
N ALA A 560 6.40 -9.16 -12.37
CA ALA A 560 6.00 -10.21 -13.31
C ALA A 560 4.95 -11.19 -12.75
N VAL A 561 4.63 -11.11 -11.45
CA VAL A 561 3.65 -12.00 -10.80
C VAL A 561 2.26 -11.82 -11.41
N ARG A 562 1.64 -12.94 -11.82
CA ARG A 562 0.27 -13.01 -12.33
C ARG A 562 -0.59 -13.93 -11.44
N PRO A 563 -1.57 -13.41 -10.69
CA PRO A 563 -2.40 -14.21 -9.80
C PRO A 563 -3.44 -15.01 -10.62
N LEU A 564 -3.12 -16.26 -10.97
CA LEU A 564 -3.88 -17.09 -11.93
C LEU A 564 -4.30 -18.46 -11.38
N ASP A 565 -4.33 -18.61 -10.04
CA ASP A 565 -4.69 -19.86 -9.38
C ASP A 565 -6.07 -20.36 -9.82
N LEU A 566 -7.11 -19.51 -9.77
CA LEU A 566 -8.48 -19.80 -10.22
C LEU A 566 -9.05 -21.07 -9.55
N LYS A 567 -8.76 -21.22 -8.26
CA LYS A 567 -9.11 -22.43 -7.49
C LYS A 567 -10.49 -22.29 -6.84
N ASP A 568 -10.70 -21.22 -6.10
CA ASP A 568 -11.89 -21.00 -5.27
C ASP A 568 -12.92 -20.14 -6.02
N LEU A 569 -13.46 -20.72 -7.10
CA LEU A 569 -14.41 -20.03 -7.97
C LEU A 569 -15.84 -20.11 -7.44
N LYS A 570 -16.58 -19.02 -7.62
CA LYS A 570 -18.01 -18.86 -7.38
C LYS A 570 -18.65 -18.31 -8.64
N VAL A 571 -19.96 -18.52 -8.78
CA VAL A 571 -20.76 -17.87 -9.81
C VAL A 571 -21.72 -16.90 -9.16
N VAL A 572 -21.82 -15.68 -9.70
CA VAL A 572 -22.85 -14.72 -9.31
C VAL A 572 -23.75 -14.46 -10.50
N ALA A 573 -25.05 -14.50 -10.29
CA ALA A 573 -26.04 -14.09 -11.27
C ALA A 573 -26.75 -12.81 -10.80
N LEU A 574 -26.90 -11.84 -11.71
CA LEU A 574 -27.55 -10.56 -11.46
C LEU A 574 -28.67 -10.35 -12.48
N VAL A 575 -29.85 -9.96 -12.00
CA VAL A 575 -30.90 -9.37 -12.84
C VAL A 575 -30.81 -7.86 -12.70
N GLN A 576 -30.57 -7.15 -13.79
CA GLN A 576 -30.32 -5.70 -13.79
C GLN A 576 -31.12 -5.00 -14.88
N ASN A 577 -31.65 -3.82 -14.58
CA ASN A 577 -32.30 -2.95 -15.54
C ASN A 577 -31.27 -1.96 -16.11
N ASP A 578 -30.92 -2.06 -17.38
CA ASP A 578 -29.94 -1.19 -18.02
C ASP A 578 -30.42 0.22 -18.28
N LYS A 579 -31.73 0.50 -18.28
CA LYS A 579 -32.19 1.89 -18.35
C LYS A 579 -31.83 2.64 -17.06
N THR A 580 -32.02 2.01 -15.91
CA THR A 580 -31.79 2.63 -14.60
C THR A 580 -30.40 2.32 -14.02
N GLY A 581 -29.76 1.25 -14.46
CA GLY A 581 -28.58 0.66 -13.83
C GLY A 581 -28.88 -0.16 -12.57
N GLU A 582 -30.15 -0.27 -12.14
CA GLU A 582 -30.50 -0.93 -10.89
C GLU A 582 -30.40 -2.46 -10.99
N ILE A 583 -29.72 -3.07 -10.02
CA ILE A 583 -29.71 -4.53 -9.83
C ILE A 583 -30.93 -4.92 -8.99
N LEU A 584 -31.87 -5.60 -9.64
CA LEU A 584 -33.20 -5.96 -9.13
C LEU A 584 -33.18 -7.19 -8.23
N GLN A 585 -32.30 -8.15 -8.50
CA GLN A 585 -32.03 -9.28 -7.63
C GLN A 585 -30.69 -9.92 -7.99
N ALA A 586 -30.07 -10.59 -7.03
CA ALA A 586 -28.82 -11.31 -7.23
C ALA A 586 -28.80 -12.62 -6.42
N VAL A 587 -27.96 -13.56 -6.87
CA VAL A 587 -27.68 -14.80 -6.13
C VAL A 587 -26.22 -15.20 -6.31
N ARG A 588 -25.59 -15.68 -5.23
CA ARG A 588 -24.30 -16.39 -5.29
C ARG A 588 -24.57 -17.88 -5.37
N ILE A 589 -23.90 -18.55 -6.29
CA ILE A 589 -23.97 -19.98 -6.52
C ILE A 589 -22.57 -20.53 -6.24
N ASP A 590 -22.47 -21.42 -5.27
CA ASP A 590 -21.23 -22.14 -5.00
C ASP A 590 -20.93 -23.09 -6.16
N VAL A 591 -19.64 -23.20 -6.55
CA VAL A 591 -19.22 -24.13 -7.60
C VAL A 591 -18.90 -25.46 -6.95
N ASP A 592 -19.77 -26.43 -7.14
CA ASP A 592 -19.58 -27.78 -6.62
C ASP A 592 -18.53 -28.54 -7.44
N ALA A 593 -17.76 -29.40 -6.76
CA ALA A 593 -16.92 -30.37 -7.45
C ALA A 593 -17.84 -31.41 -8.13
N GLY A 594 -17.88 -31.40 -9.46
CA GLY A 594 -18.56 -32.44 -10.22
C GLY A 594 -17.90 -33.78 -9.94
N LYS A 595 -18.71 -34.77 -9.54
CA LYS A 595 -18.29 -36.17 -9.47
C LYS A 595 -17.91 -36.71 -10.83
#